data_AF-A0A1G1V306-F1
#
_entry.id   AF-A0A1G1V306-F1
#
_cell.length_a   1.000
_cell.length_b   1.000
_cell.length_c   1.000
_cell.angle_alpha   90.00
_cell.angle_beta   90.00
_cell.angle_gamma   90.00
#
_symmetry.space_group_name_H-M   'P 1'
#
loop_
_entity.id
_entity.type
_entity.pdbx_description
1 polymer ?
#
loop_
_entity_poly.entity_id
_entity_poly.type
_entity_poly.pdbx_seq_one_letter_code
_entity_poly.pdbx_strand_id
1 'polypeptide(L)'
;MWLKKHWLLVLIVILGFILRFVWITRVPPSLNWDEVSHGWNAYSILKTGQDEWGKAFPIANFRAYGDYPLPLNLYFTIPFIKAFGLNTLAIRLPHVLLGTLTILSSYFVFLGVTKRKDISLLGAFFVAIDPWLLFPSRFVLQSNLSVFFITTAVALFVNGKFPLSFFAFGLTLFSYHTTRIFTPIFLLALFIIYRRELLNFFKHKRLLGTISLVILSVFLVPLPFVLSNPEARARANWVFLVDQSAINHIETWRQSSKLPPKLARLLYNRPVYFVEKFAQNYVDYFSPQFLFLNGGTQYQFSVPGWGLLYPVNLPFFYIGLILVAWRAIKKEKAYQLVLLWLLLAPIPASITNEKYAVLRSTSMLPIPQLLSALGVFWAVDKIARKWKVVVLAAYFLVLFGFVEKYLFNYFALYRSNYSWAWQYGYAFMVDYVKLHYKEYDRVVITKKYGEPHEFLLFYWPWDPAAYRKDSKLVRFNQSDWYWIDRFDKFYFVNDWDMPRVAGGEWRVESGETFSCAGATRCLLVTSPGNYPSDWNKLKTIFFLDGKPVFDILSNYETKN
;
A
#
# COMPACT_ATOMS: atom_id res chain seq x y z
N MET A 1 -2.33 -37.96 -2.24
CA MET A 1 -1.29 -38.08 -3.30
C MET A 1 -0.67 -36.73 -3.70
N TRP A 2 -1.46 -35.66 -3.91
CA TRP A 2 -0.95 -34.33 -4.25
C TRP A 2 -0.05 -33.71 -3.18
N LEU A 3 -0.49 -33.74 -1.91
CA LEU A 3 0.30 -33.23 -0.77
C LEU A 3 1.66 -33.91 -0.64
N LYS A 4 1.73 -35.24 -0.80
CA LYS A 4 3.01 -35.98 -0.78
C LYS A 4 3.96 -35.55 -1.92
N LYS A 5 3.43 -35.12 -3.07
CA LYS A 5 4.21 -34.68 -4.24
C LYS A 5 4.64 -33.21 -4.15
N HIS A 6 3.94 -32.40 -3.35
CA HIS A 6 4.13 -30.94 -3.24
C HIS A 6 4.37 -30.48 -1.80
N TRP A 7 4.84 -31.37 -0.92
CA TRP A 7 5.00 -31.08 0.51
C TRP A 7 5.90 -29.87 0.78
N LEU A 8 6.98 -29.70 -0.01
CA LEU A 8 7.88 -28.55 0.16
C LEU A 8 7.18 -27.22 -0.16
N LEU A 9 6.31 -27.18 -1.17
CA LEU A 9 5.50 -26.00 -1.47
C LEU A 9 4.54 -25.69 -0.32
N VAL A 10 3.92 -26.72 0.28
CA VAL A 10 3.05 -26.56 1.44
C VAL A 10 3.81 -25.97 2.62
N LEU A 11 5.03 -26.45 2.90
CA LEU A 11 5.87 -25.88 3.94
C LEU A 11 6.25 -24.41 3.68
N ILE A 12 6.57 -24.06 2.43
CA ILE A 12 6.87 -22.67 2.03
C ILE A 12 5.64 -21.77 2.25
N VAL A 13 4.44 -22.25 1.89
CA VAL A 13 3.18 -21.52 2.09
C VAL A 13 2.87 -21.36 3.58
N ILE A 14 3.05 -22.42 4.39
CA ILE A 14 2.86 -22.36 5.85
C ILE A 14 3.85 -21.38 6.48
N LEU A 15 5.13 -21.44 6.10
CA LEU A 15 6.15 -20.48 6.56
C LEU A 15 5.73 -19.05 6.20
N GLY A 16 5.32 -18.81 4.96
CA GLY A 16 4.87 -17.51 4.50
C GLY A 16 3.65 -16.99 5.25
N PHE A 17 2.71 -17.87 5.61
CA PHE A 17 1.56 -17.53 6.45
C PHE A 17 2.00 -17.16 7.87
N ILE A 18 2.82 -17.98 8.52
CA ILE A 18 3.32 -17.75 9.89
C ILE A 18 4.04 -16.39 9.96
N LEU A 19 4.97 -16.13 9.03
CA LEU A 19 5.73 -14.89 8.97
C LEU A 19 4.85 -13.64 8.80
N ARG A 20 3.67 -13.78 8.18
CA ARG A 20 2.70 -12.67 7.98
C ARG A 20 1.70 -12.55 9.11
N PHE A 21 1.29 -13.66 9.73
CA PHE A 21 0.24 -13.68 10.74
C PHE A 21 0.75 -13.43 12.16
N VAL A 22 1.96 -13.89 12.49
CA VAL A 22 2.51 -13.74 13.84
C VAL A 22 2.54 -12.26 14.25
N TRP A 23 1.92 -11.96 15.39
CA TRP A 23 1.84 -10.60 15.97
C TRP A 23 1.20 -9.55 15.04
N ILE A 24 0.28 -9.94 14.15
CA ILE A 24 -0.36 -9.02 13.18
C ILE A 24 -1.08 -7.81 13.82
N THR A 25 -1.58 -7.95 15.05
CA THR A 25 -2.21 -6.86 15.82
C THR A 25 -1.22 -5.96 16.56
N ARG A 26 0.06 -6.32 16.52
CA ARG A 26 1.14 -5.71 17.32
C ARG A 26 2.27 -5.15 16.44
N VAL A 27 2.51 -5.75 15.27
CA VAL A 27 3.54 -5.36 14.30
C VAL A 27 2.90 -5.37 12.91
N PRO A 28 2.78 -4.21 12.22
CA PRO A 28 3.19 -2.86 12.63
C PRO A 28 2.52 -2.32 13.90
N PRO A 29 3.10 -1.29 14.57
CA PRO A 29 2.78 -0.91 15.95
C PRO A 29 1.37 -0.37 16.21
N SER A 30 0.73 0.23 15.21
CA SER A 30 -0.65 0.74 15.25
C SER A 30 -1.25 0.67 13.85
N LEU A 31 -2.55 0.89 13.73
CA LEU A 31 -3.20 1.19 12.46
C LEU A 31 -2.88 2.63 12.05
N ASN A 32 -2.63 2.85 10.77
CA ASN A 32 -2.60 4.20 10.21
C ASN A 32 -4.02 4.64 9.77
N TRP A 33 -4.16 5.92 9.43
CA TRP A 33 -5.41 6.55 8.98
C TRP A 33 -6.04 5.89 7.74
N ASP A 34 -5.23 5.36 6.82
CA ASP A 34 -5.71 4.71 5.61
C ASP A 34 -6.32 3.35 5.98
N GLU A 35 -5.68 2.60 6.89
CA GLU A 35 -6.21 1.32 7.38
C GLU A 35 -7.54 1.54 8.12
N VAL A 36 -7.63 2.54 9.00
CA VAL A 36 -8.88 2.81 9.74
C VAL A 36 -9.97 3.33 8.83
N SER A 37 -9.68 4.22 7.87
CA SER A 37 -10.69 4.73 6.93
C SER A 37 -11.24 3.62 6.02
N HIS A 38 -10.38 2.72 5.51
CA HIS A 38 -10.86 1.55 4.76
C HIS A 38 -11.68 0.61 5.63
N GLY A 39 -11.24 0.35 6.86
CA GLY A 39 -11.95 -0.51 7.80
C GLY A 39 -13.33 0.05 8.17
N TRP A 40 -13.39 1.33 8.49
CA TRP A 40 -14.61 2.04 8.85
C TRP A 40 -15.59 2.12 7.68
N ASN A 41 -15.13 2.49 6.48
CA ASN A 41 -16.00 2.52 5.30
C ASN A 41 -16.55 1.13 4.94
N ALA A 42 -15.74 0.07 5.08
CA ALA A 42 -16.22 -1.30 4.92
C ALA A 42 -17.27 -1.68 5.98
N TYR A 43 -17.07 -1.27 7.24
CA TYR A 43 -18.05 -1.45 8.32
C TYR A 43 -19.35 -0.67 8.08
N SER A 44 -19.26 0.57 7.61
CA SER A 44 -20.41 1.40 7.24
C SER A 44 -21.24 0.73 6.14
N ILE A 45 -20.59 0.23 5.08
CA ILE A 45 -21.29 -0.49 4.00
C ILE A 45 -21.94 -1.78 4.54
N LEU A 46 -21.25 -2.53 5.40
CA LEU A 46 -21.81 -3.74 6.02
C LEU A 46 -23.07 -3.43 6.85
N LYS A 47 -23.11 -2.30 7.57
CA LYS A 47 -24.22 -1.93 8.45
C LYS A 47 -25.38 -1.25 7.73
N THR A 48 -25.09 -0.39 6.76
CA THR A 48 -26.10 0.50 6.18
C THR A 48 -26.17 0.45 4.64
N GLY A 49 -25.33 -0.34 3.97
CA GLY A 49 -25.23 -0.37 2.51
C GLY A 49 -24.61 0.88 1.88
N GLN A 50 -24.02 1.77 2.69
CA GLN A 50 -23.48 3.07 2.28
C GLN A 50 -22.13 3.31 2.94
N ASP A 51 -21.22 3.99 2.23
CA ASP A 51 -19.96 4.47 2.81
C ASP A 51 -20.20 5.64 3.79
N GLU A 52 -19.13 6.19 4.37
CA GLU A 52 -19.23 7.29 5.34
C GLU A 52 -19.81 8.59 4.75
N TRP A 53 -19.83 8.71 3.43
CA TRP A 53 -20.35 9.85 2.67
C TRP A 53 -21.78 9.61 2.17
N GLY A 54 -22.38 8.47 2.52
CA GLY A 54 -23.74 8.11 2.12
C GLY A 54 -23.83 7.51 0.71
N LYS A 55 -22.70 7.28 0.03
CA LYS A 55 -22.70 6.65 -1.30
C LYS A 55 -22.98 5.16 -1.17
N ALA A 56 -24.05 4.71 -1.81
CA ALA A 56 -24.41 3.30 -1.83
C ALA A 56 -23.41 2.51 -2.71
N PHE A 57 -22.82 1.46 -2.16
CA PHE A 57 -21.93 0.50 -2.84
C PHE A 57 -21.01 1.13 -3.92
N PRO A 58 -20.01 1.95 -3.53
CA PRO A 58 -19.10 2.59 -4.48
C PRO A 58 -18.35 1.54 -5.35
N ILE A 59 -18.51 1.60 -6.67
CA ILE A 59 -17.93 0.60 -7.60
C ILE A 59 -16.63 1.09 -8.26
N ALA A 60 -16.54 2.37 -8.63
CA ALA A 60 -15.36 2.92 -9.28
C ALA A 60 -14.29 3.36 -8.27
N ASN A 61 -14.70 4.22 -7.34
CA ASN A 61 -13.90 4.83 -6.29
C ASN A 61 -14.84 5.15 -5.11
N PHE A 62 -14.32 5.05 -3.89
CA PHE A 62 -14.96 5.60 -2.70
C PHE A 62 -14.17 6.83 -2.25
N ARG A 63 -14.80 7.72 -1.48
CA ARG A 63 -14.14 8.94 -0.99
C ARG A 63 -13.51 8.66 0.38
N ALA A 64 -12.27 9.08 0.55
CA ALA A 64 -11.56 9.08 1.84
C ALA A 64 -10.82 10.40 1.94
N TYR A 65 -11.37 11.33 2.73
CA TYR A 65 -10.86 12.70 2.80
C TYR A 65 -10.85 13.37 1.41
N GLY A 66 -9.69 13.85 0.93
CA GLY A 66 -9.46 14.31 -0.44
C GLY A 66 -8.96 13.26 -1.44
N ASP A 67 -8.73 12.02 -1.01
CA ASP A 67 -8.37 10.92 -1.90
C ASP A 67 -9.60 10.10 -2.33
N TYR A 68 -9.45 9.38 -3.43
CA TYR A 68 -10.47 8.52 -4.01
C TYR A 68 -9.89 7.11 -4.19
N PRO A 69 -9.77 6.32 -3.11
CA PRO A 69 -9.16 5.00 -3.19
C PRO A 69 -10.07 3.99 -3.92
N LEU A 70 -9.49 2.88 -4.41
CA LEU A 70 -10.25 1.87 -5.15
C LEU A 70 -11.01 0.92 -4.22
N PRO A 71 -12.26 0.55 -4.55
CA PRO A 71 -13.18 -0.02 -3.56
C PRO A 71 -13.04 -1.53 -3.37
N LEU A 72 -12.26 -2.25 -4.19
CA LEU A 72 -12.16 -3.71 -4.07
C LEU A 72 -11.67 -4.14 -2.69
N ASN A 73 -10.77 -3.36 -2.09
CA ASN A 73 -10.28 -3.62 -0.73
C ASN A 73 -11.40 -3.57 0.32
N LEU A 74 -12.33 -2.62 0.19
CA LEU A 74 -13.48 -2.51 1.11
C LEU A 74 -14.31 -3.78 1.08
N TYR A 75 -14.68 -4.24 -0.11
CA TYR A 75 -15.52 -5.42 -0.29
C TYR A 75 -14.84 -6.71 0.17
N PHE A 76 -13.52 -6.84 -0.05
CA PHE A 76 -12.75 -7.97 0.45
C PHE A 76 -12.67 -8.01 1.98
N THR A 77 -12.77 -6.86 2.64
CA THR A 77 -12.66 -6.73 4.09
C THR A 77 -14.00 -7.00 4.81
N ILE A 78 -15.14 -6.73 4.16
CA ILE A 78 -16.49 -6.89 4.73
C ILE A 78 -16.73 -8.28 5.36
N PRO A 79 -16.42 -9.43 4.71
CA PRO A 79 -16.66 -10.74 5.31
C PRO A 79 -15.90 -10.96 6.62
N PHE A 80 -14.70 -10.39 6.74
CA PHE A 80 -13.85 -10.52 7.92
C PHE A 80 -14.33 -9.63 9.06
N ILE A 81 -14.75 -8.40 8.75
CA ILE A 81 -15.42 -7.52 9.73
C ILE A 81 -16.71 -8.16 10.23
N LYS A 82 -17.50 -8.79 9.35
CA LYS A 82 -18.72 -9.50 9.74
C LYS A 82 -18.42 -10.66 10.71
N ALA A 83 -17.32 -11.39 10.50
CA ALA A 83 -16.96 -12.55 11.30
C ALA A 83 -16.27 -12.19 12.63
N PHE A 84 -15.42 -11.18 12.65
CA PHE A 84 -14.54 -10.86 13.78
C PHE A 84 -14.81 -9.50 14.44
N GLY A 85 -15.73 -8.69 13.90
CA GLY A 85 -15.98 -7.32 14.32
C GLY A 85 -15.01 -6.31 13.68
N LEU A 86 -15.26 -5.02 13.89
CA LEU A 86 -14.36 -3.94 13.44
C LEU A 86 -13.15 -3.84 14.38
N ASN A 87 -12.01 -4.38 13.96
CA ASN A 87 -10.76 -4.33 14.70
C ASN A 87 -9.55 -4.57 13.78
N THR A 88 -8.34 -4.38 14.32
CA THR A 88 -7.06 -4.56 13.62
C THR A 88 -6.92 -5.93 12.95
N LEU A 89 -7.32 -7.02 13.62
CA LEU A 89 -7.19 -8.37 13.08
C LEU A 89 -8.09 -8.53 11.84
N ALA A 90 -9.36 -8.11 11.95
CA ALA A 90 -10.35 -8.27 10.90
C ALA A 90 -9.94 -7.57 9.60
N ILE A 91 -9.34 -6.38 9.69
CA ILE A 91 -8.95 -5.62 8.50
C ILE A 91 -7.59 -6.07 7.92
N ARG A 92 -6.67 -6.57 8.74
CA ARG A 92 -5.33 -7.03 8.26
C ARG A 92 -5.32 -8.47 7.76
N LEU A 93 -6.20 -9.33 8.28
CA LEU A 93 -6.27 -10.75 7.89
C LEU A 93 -6.47 -10.99 6.38
N PRO A 94 -7.33 -10.24 5.65
CA PRO A 94 -7.42 -10.34 4.20
C PRO A 94 -6.06 -10.22 3.50
N HIS A 95 -5.22 -9.27 3.93
CA HIS A 95 -3.91 -9.02 3.33
C HIS A 95 -2.89 -10.11 3.66
N VAL A 96 -2.93 -10.66 4.87
CA VAL A 96 -2.12 -11.83 5.26
C VAL A 96 -2.45 -13.01 4.33
N LEU A 97 -3.74 -13.25 4.07
CA LEU A 97 -4.19 -14.33 3.18
C LEU A 97 -3.78 -14.07 1.73
N LEU A 98 -3.98 -12.85 1.21
CA LEU A 98 -3.57 -12.48 -0.15
C LEU A 98 -2.05 -12.58 -0.35
N GLY A 99 -1.26 -12.13 0.61
CA GLY A 99 0.20 -12.26 0.59
C GLY A 99 0.64 -13.73 0.61
N THR A 100 -0.03 -14.57 1.41
CA THR A 100 0.22 -16.01 1.46
C THR A 100 -0.16 -16.70 0.14
N LEU A 101 -1.32 -16.37 -0.43
CA LEU A 101 -1.76 -16.93 -1.72
C LEU A 101 -0.90 -16.44 -2.88
N THR A 102 -0.30 -15.26 -2.78
CA THR A 102 0.67 -14.78 -3.77
C THR A 102 1.85 -15.75 -3.90
N ILE A 103 2.33 -16.35 -2.81
CA ILE A 103 3.39 -17.39 -2.85
C ILE A 103 3.00 -18.55 -3.76
N LEU A 104 1.76 -19.03 -3.60
CA LEU A 104 1.22 -20.13 -4.40
C LEU A 104 1.07 -19.72 -5.87
N SER A 105 0.52 -18.54 -6.13
CA SER A 105 0.37 -18.01 -7.49
C SER A 105 1.74 -17.82 -8.16
N SER A 106 2.74 -17.30 -7.45
CA SER A 106 4.11 -17.14 -7.93
C SER A 106 4.74 -18.47 -8.33
N TYR A 107 4.58 -19.53 -7.51
CA TYR A 107 5.04 -20.88 -7.88
C TYR A 107 4.48 -21.32 -9.24
N PHE A 108 3.19 -21.08 -9.50
CA PHE A 108 2.58 -21.46 -10.78
C PHE A 108 3.02 -20.58 -11.95
N VAL A 109 3.28 -19.28 -11.74
CA VAL A 109 3.95 -18.43 -12.74
C VAL A 109 5.33 -19.01 -13.07
N PHE A 110 6.15 -19.26 -12.05
CA PHE A 110 7.52 -19.71 -12.22
C PHE A 110 7.60 -21.09 -12.86
N LEU A 111 6.70 -22.00 -12.50
CA LEU A 111 6.62 -23.32 -13.12
C LEU A 111 6.15 -23.21 -14.57
N GLY A 112 5.20 -22.31 -14.85
CA GLY A 112 4.73 -22.01 -16.19
C GLY A 112 5.85 -21.48 -17.10
N VAL A 113 6.74 -20.64 -16.57
CA VAL A 113 7.86 -20.03 -17.32
C VAL A 113 9.04 -20.98 -17.46
N THR A 114 9.54 -21.52 -16.34
CA THR A 114 10.81 -22.25 -16.29
C THR A 114 10.68 -23.73 -16.63
N LYS A 115 9.47 -24.28 -16.47
CA LYS A 115 9.19 -25.72 -16.50
C LYS A 115 10.02 -26.54 -15.49
N ARG A 116 10.68 -25.87 -14.54
CA ARG A 116 11.58 -26.45 -13.54
C ARG A 116 11.03 -26.23 -12.14
N LYS A 117 10.69 -27.34 -11.47
CA LYS A 117 10.07 -27.31 -10.14
C LYS A 117 11.00 -26.74 -9.07
N ASP A 118 12.28 -27.05 -9.15
CA ASP A 118 13.32 -26.60 -8.23
C ASP A 118 13.50 -25.08 -8.25
N ILE A 119 13.60 -24.48 -9.45
CA ILE A 119 13.64 -23.02 -9.62
C ILE A 119 12.34 -22.37 -9.11
N SER A 120 11.20 -23.01 -9.38
CA SER A 120 9.88 -22.50 -8.98
C SER A 120 9.68 -22.55 -7.46
N LEU A 121 10.18 -23.60 -6.80
CA LEU A 121 10.14 -23.74 -5.33
C LEU A 121 11.07 -22.71 -4.67
N LEU A 122 12.28 -22.50 -5.20
CA LEU A 122 13.18 -21.48 -4.68
C LEU A 122 12.63 -20.06 -4.87
N GLY A 123 12.07 -19.76 -6.04
CA GLY A 123 11.39 -18.48 -6.27
C GLY A 123 10.21 -18.26 -5.32
N ALA A 124 9.37 -19.28 -5.12
CA ALA A 124 8.27 -19.20 -4.16
C ALA A 124 8.77 -19.04 -2.71
N PHE A 125 9.88 -19.67 -2.36
CA PHE A 125 10.55 -19.46 -1.08
C PHE A 125 10.97 -18.00 -0.90
N PHE A 126 11.63 -17.38 -1.91
CA PHE A 126 11.94 -15.95 -1.86
C PHE A 126 10.70 -15.07 -1.72
N VAL A 127 9.60 -15.39 -2.42
CA VAL A 127 8.32 -14.66 -2.26
C VAL A 127 7.78 -14.74 -0.82
N ALA A 128 8.03 -15.86 -0.13
CA ALA A 128 7.62 -16.04 1.26
C ALA A 128 8.40 -15.16 2.25
N ILE A 129 9.71 -14.96 2.01
CA ILE A 129 10.66 -14.36 2.98
C ILE A 129 11.17 -12.96 2.63
N ASP A 130 11.09 -12.54 1.37
CA ASP A 130 11.69 -11.26 0.93
C ASP A 130 10.97 -10.05 1.54
N PRO A 131 11.71 -9.00 1.96
CA PRO A 131 11.15 -7.80 2.57
C PRO A 131 10.00 -7.17 1.77
N TRP A 132 10.14 -7.08 0.44
CA TRP A 132 9.15 -6.42 -0.42
C TRP A 132 7.76 -7.06 -0.38
N LEU A 133 7.68 -8.37 -0.20
CA LEU A 133 6.43 -9.12 -0.17
C LEU A 133 5.98 -9.43 1.25
N LEU A 134 6.91 -9.54 2.20
CA LEU A 134 6.60 -9.84 3.59
C LEU A 134 6.00 -8.61 4.27
N PHE A 135 6.70 -7.48 4.26
CA PHE A 135 6.32 -6.30 5.05
C PHE A 135 4.97 -5.69 4.63
N PRO A 136 4.73 -5.33 3.35
CA PRO A 136 3.45 -4.73 2.93
C PRO A 136 2.24 -5.63 3.14
N SER A 137 2.41 -6.95 3.07
CA SER A 137 1.31 -7.91 3.23
C SER A 137 0.77 -8.06 4.66
N ARG A 138 1.37 -7.34 5.63
CA ARG A 138 1.00 -7.37 7.05
C ARG A 138 0.10 -6.21 7.48
N PHE A 139 -0.32 -5.36 6.56
CA PHE A 139 -1.23 -4.25 6.85
C PHE A 139 -2.08 -3.91 5.63
N VAL A 140 -3.09 -3.06 5.82
CA VAL A 140 -4.08 -2.76 4.79
C VAL A 140 -3.46 -1.91 3.68
N LEU A 141 -3.28 -2.53 2.52
CA LEU A 141 -2.80 -1.87 1.31
C LEU A 141 -3.50 -2.42 0.07
N GLN A 142 -3.99 -1.50 -0.75
CA GLN A 142 -4.57 -1.78 -2.06
C GLN A 142 -3.60 -2.50 -3.01
N SER A 143 -2.31 -2.17 -2.91
CA SER A 143 -1.27 -2.81 -3.71
C SER A 143 -1.20 -4.33 -3.47
N ASN A 144 -1.48 -4.82 -2.26
CA ASN A 144 -1.48 -6.26 -1.95
C ASN A 144 -2.51 -7.02 -2.81
N LEU A 145 -3.70 -6.46 -3.01
CA LEU A 145 -4.72 -7.03 -3.90
C LEU A 145 -4.19 -7.06 -5.33
N SER A 146 -3.59 -5.96 -5.78
CA SER A 146 -3.08 -5.84 -7.14
C SER A 146 -1.96 -6.86 -7.43
N VAL A 147 -1.03 -7.06 -6.50
CA VAL A 147 0.05 -8.06 -6.62
C VAL A 147 -0.53 -9.47 -6.71
N PHE A 148 -1.46 -9.81 -5.82
CA PHE A 148 -2.11 -11.11 -5.83
C PHE A 148 -2.86 -11.36 -7.15
N PHE A 149 -3.68 -10.41 -7.60
CA PHE A 149 -4.49 -10.57 -8.80
C PHE A 149 -3.66 -10.56 -10.08
N ILE A 150 -2.64 -9.72 -10.22
CA ILE A 150 -1.71 -9.76 -11.36
C ILE A 150 -1.02 -11.12 -11.40
N THR A 151 -0.44 -11.56 -10.28
CA THR A 151 0.30 -12.82 -10.20
C THR A 151 -0.59 -14.01 -10.52
N THR A 152 -1.81 -14.03 -9.98
CA THR A 152 -2.80 -15.08 -10.23
C THR A 152 -3.30 -15.04 -11.67
N ALA A 153 -3.54 -13.86 -12.23
CA ALA A 153 -3.94 -13.70 -13.63
C ALA A 153 -2.88 -14.26 -14.58
N VAL A 154 -1.60 -13.97 -14.33
CA VAL A 154 -0.49 -14.52 -15.12
C VAL A 154 -0.32 -16.02 -14.90
N ALA A 155 -0.44 -16.51 -13.67
CA ALA A 155 -0.41 -17.94 -13.37
C ALA A 155 -1.48 -18.68 -14.17
N LEU A 156 -2.71 -18.17 -14.18
CA LEU A 156 -3.81 -18.74 -14.96
C LEU A 156 -3.55 -18.63 -16.48
N PHE A 157 -2.99 -17.51 -16.94
CA PHE A 157 -2.69 -17.27 -18.35
C PHE A 157 -1.68 -18.29 -18.90
N VAL A 158 -0.52 -18.43 -18.24
CA VAL A 158 0.56 -19.31 -18.69
C VAL A 158 0.19 -20.80 -18.59
N ASN A 159 -0.86 -21.12 -17.83
CA ASN A 159 -1.46 -22.44 -17.72
C ASN A 159 -2.73 -22.62 -18.58
N GLY A 160 -3.04 -21.68 -19.49
CA GLY A 160 -4.10 -21.80 -20.50
C GLY A 160 -5.53 -21.60 -19.98
N LYS A 161 -5.72 -21.04 -18.78
CA LYS A 161 -7.03 -20.75 -18.17
C LYS A 161 -7.48 -19.31 -18.49
N PHE A 162 -7.63 -19.00 -19.76
CA PHE A 162 -7.83 -17.61 -20.23
C PHE A 162 -9.04 -16.87 -19.64
N PRO A 163 -10.26 -17.44 -19.54
CA PRO A 163 -11.40 -16.71 -18.95
C PRO A 163 -11.14 -16.26 -17.50
N LEU A 164 -10.61 -17.18 -16.68
CA LEU A 164 -10.26 -16.88 -15.28
C LEU A 164 -9.09 -15.90 -15.19
N SER A 165 -8.12 -16.01 -16.10
CA SER A 165 -7.01 -15.06 -16.20
C SER A 165 -7.51 -13.64 -16.50
N PHE A 166 -8.38 -13.47 -17.50
CA PHE A 166 -8.95 -12.17 -17.84
C PHE A 166 -9.87 -11.62 -16.75
N PHE A 167 -10.57 -12.49 -16.02
CA PHE A 167 -11.34 -12.07 -14.86
C PHE A 167 -10.42 -11.53 -13.75
N ALA A 168 -9.34 -12.25 -13.44
CA ALA A 168 -8.35 -11.79 -12.48
C ALA A 168 -7.66 -10.48 -12.92
N PHE A 169 -7.33 -10.32 -14.22
CA PHE A 169 -6.87 -9.05 -14.78
C PHE A 169 -7.93 -7.95 -14.69
N GLY A 170 -9.21 -8.27 -14.81
CA GLY A 170 -10.29 -7.31 -14.60
C GLY A 170 -10.29 -6.76 -13.17
N LEU A 171 -10.12 -7.63 -12.17
CA LEU A 171 -10.08 -7.25 -10.76
C LEU A 171 -8.90 -6.33 -10.40
N THR A 172 -7.78 -6.41 -11.14
CA THR A 172 -6.65 -5.50 -10.89
C THR A 172 -7.04 -4.04 -11.13
N LEU A 173 -7.93 -3.73 -12.08
CA LEU A 173 -8.37 -2.36 -12.39
C LEU A 173 -9.11 -1.67 -11.23
N PHE A 174 -9.62 -2.46 -10.29
CA PHE A 174 -10.31 -2.02 -9.07
C PHE A 174 -9.48 -2.26 -7.79
N SER A 175 -8.28 -2.82 -7.92
CA SER A 175 -7.42 -3.14 -6.78
C SER A 175 -6.58 -1.94 -6.33
N TYR A 176 -5.83 -1.34 -7.25
CA TYR A 176 -4.94 -0.21 -6.98
C TYR A 176 -4.83 0.73 -8.19
N HIS A 177 -4.47 2.00 -7.98
CA HIS A 177 -4.39 2.98 -9.08
C HIS A 177 -3.32 2.63 -10.12
N THR A 178 -2.15 2.13 -9.71
CA THR A 178 -1.06 1.69 -10.61
C THR A 178 -1.56 0.72 -11.68
N THR A 179 -2.48 -0.18 -11.33
CA THR A 179 -2.95 -1.23 -12.24
C THR A 179 -3.95 -0.74 -13.28
N ARG A 180 -4.52 0.46 -13.14
CA ARG A 180 -5.30 1.12 -14.22
C ARG A 180 -4.43 1.50 -15.42
N ILE A 181 -3.13 1.74 -15.21
CA ILE A 181 -2.15 2.00 -16.28
C ILE A 181 -1.44 0.70 -16.68
N PHE A 182 -0.94 -0.06 -15.72
CA PHE A 182 -0.14 -1.25 -16.00
C PHE A 182 -0.96 -2.34 -16.72
N THR A 183 -2.18 -2.63 -16.27
CA THR A 183 -2.95 -3.80 -16.76
C THR A 183 -3.32 -3.70 -18.24
N PRO A 184 -3.88 -2.57 -18.75
CA PRO A 184 -4.18 -2.47 -20.18
C PRO A 184 -2.95 -2.62 -21.07
N ILE A 185 -1.83 -1.99 -20.70
CA ILE A 185 -0.57 -2.08 -21.45
C ILE A 185 -0.01 -3.52 -21.39
N PHE A 186 -0.11 -4.16 -20.23
CA PHE A 186 0.34 -5.54 -20.05
C PHE A 186 -0.52 -6.55 -20.80
N LEU A 187 -1.86 -6.38 -20.85
CA LEU A 187 -2.75 -7.20 -21.65
C LEU A 187 -2.46 -7.07 -23.16
N LEU A 188 -2.14 -5.85 -23.63
CA LEU A 188 -1.71 -5.64 -25.01
C LEU A 188 -0.38 -6.37 -25.30
N ALA A 189 0.59 -6.31 -24.38
CA ALA A 189 1.85 -7.04 -24.50
C ALA A 189 1.63 -8.57 -24.54
N LEU A 190 0.75 -9.10 -23.68
CA LEU A 190 0.36 -10.52 -23.69
C LEU A 190 -0.29 -10.91 -25.00
N PHE A 191 -1.18 -10.08 -25.54
CA PHE A 191 -1.80 -10.31 -26.85
C PHE A 191 -0.74 -10.38 -27.95
N ILE A 192 0.23 -9.45 -27.97
CA ILE A 192 1.29 -9.43 -28.98
C ILE A 192 2.17 -10.69 -28.91
N ILE A 193 2.62 -11.10 -27.71
CA ILE A 193 3.48 -12.28 -27.52
C ILE A 193 2.73 -13.58 -27.87
N TYR A 194 1.50 -13.73 -27.37
CA TYR A 194 0.71 -14.96 -27.44
C TYR A 194 -0.41 -14.91 -28.49
N ARG A 195 -0.28 -14.04 -29.50
CA ARG A 195 -1.32 -13.81 -30.53
C ARG A 195 -1.81 -15.09 -31.20
N ARG A 196 -0.88 -16.02 -31.51
CA ARG A 196 -1.21 -17.27 -32.19
C ARG A 196 -2.03 -18.20 -31.29
N GLU A 197 -1.61 -18.34 -30.04
CA GLU A 197 -2.29 -19.15 -29.02
C GLU A 197 -3.68 -18.60 -28.72
N LEU A 198 -3.80 -17.29 -28.57
CA LEU A 198 -5.07 -16.62 -28.30
C LEU A 198 -6.03 -16.74 -29.49
N LEU A 199 -5.58 -16.43 -30.71
CA LEU A 199 -6.41 -16.57 -31.91
C LEU A 199 -6.85 -18.02 -32.13
N ASN A 200 -5.96 -18.99 -31.90
CA ASN A 200 -6.31 -20.40 -31.96
C ASN A 200 -7.34 -20.78 -30.89
N PHE A 201 -7.21 -20.26 -29.67
CA PHE A 201 -8.18 -20.46 -28.60
C PHE A 201 -9.55 -19.89 -28.97
N PHE A 202 -9.62 -18.65 -29.47
CA PHE A 202 -10.87 -18.02 -29.89
C PHE A 202 -11.54 -18.79 -31.06
N LYS A 203 -10.74 -19.32 -32.00
CA LYS A 203 -11.25 -20.10 -33.13
C LYS A 203 -11.84 -21.46 -32.71
N HIS A 204 -11.15 -22.20 -31.85
CA HIS A 204 -11.50 -23.60 -31.54
C HIS A 204 -12.30 -23.78 -30.24
N LYS A 205 -12.24 -22.82 -29.30
CA LYS A 205 -12.98 -22.84 -28.03
C LYS A 205 -13.97 -21.68 -27.98
N ARG A 206 -14.83 -21.58 -29.01
CA ARG A 206 -15.74 -20.45 -29.25
C ARG A 206 -16.46 -19.95 -28.00
N LEU A 207 -17.13 -20.83 -27.23
CA LEU A 207 -17.84 -20.44 -26.01
C LEU A 207 -16.91 -19.77 -24.97
N LEU A 208 -15.79 -20.42 -24.62
CA LEU A 208 -14.82 -19.88 -23.64
C LEU A 208 -14.11 -18.62 -24.19
N GLY A 209 -13.93 -18.55 -25.51
CA GLY A 209 -13.45 -17.37 -26.22
C GLY A 209 -14.41 -16.20 -26.08
N THR A 210 -15.70 -16.40 -26.34
CA THR A 210 -16.73 -15.37 -26.17
C THR A 210 -16.82 -14.93 -24.71
N ILE A 211 -16.81 -15.86 -23.75
CA ILE A 211 -16.80 -15.52 -22.31
C ILE A 211 -15.58 -14.65 -21.98
N SER A 212 -14.40 -14.98 -22.52
CA SER A 212 -13.18 -14.20 -22.33
C SER A 212 -13.31 -12.77 -22.86
N LEU A 213 -13.90 -12.60 -24.05
CA LEU A 213 -14.15 -11.28 -24.63
C LEU A 213 -15.17 -10.48 -23.82
N VAL A 214 -16.27 -11.11 -23.39
CA VAL A 214 -17.27 -10.46 -22.53
C VAL A 214 -16.65 -9.97 -21.23
N ILE A 215 -15.84 -10.80 -20.56
CA ILE A 215 -15.12 -10.42 -19.35
C ILE A 215 -14.23 -9.20 -19.64
N LEU A 216 -13.39 -9.25 -20.67
CA LEU A 216 -12.52 -8.11 -21.01
C LEU A 216 -13.33 -6.84 -21.30
N SER A 217 -14.44 -6.94 -22.03
CA SER A 217 -15.32 -5.80 -22.31
C SER A 217 -15.94 -5.22 -21.05
N VAL A 218 -16.47 -6.05 -20.15
CA VAL A 218 -17.07 -5.61 -18.87
C VAL A 218 -16.08 -4.80 -18.03
N PHE A 219 -14.80 -5.17 -18.04
CA PHE A 219 -13.78 -4.51 -17.23
C PHE A 219 -13.11 -3.32 -17.94
N LEU A 220 -12.82 -3.43 -19.25
CA LEU A 220 -12.06 -2.41 -19.98
C LEU A 220 -12.92 -1.31 -20.60
N VAL A 221 -14.15 -1.61 -21.03
CA VAL A 221 -15.02 -0.59 -21.66
C VAL A 221 -15.41 0.54 -20.69
N PRO A 222 -15.69 0.30 -19.40
CA PRO A 222 -15.97 1.38 -18.46
C PRO A 222 -14.74 2.22 -18.10
N LEU A 223 -13.52 1.71 -18.30
CA LEU A 223 -12.30 2.33 -17.79
C LEU A 223 -12.06 3.76 -18.29
N PRO A 224 -12.22 4.10 -19.60
CA PRO A 224 -12.10 5.48 -20.07
C PRO A 224 -13.10 6.44 -19.40
N PHE A 225 -14.33 5.98 -19.13
CA PHE A 225 -15.35 6.77 -18.44
C PHE A 225 -15.04 6.97 -16.95
N VAL A 226 -14.46 5.94 -16.31
CA VAL A 226 -13.97 6.07 -14.94
C VAL A 226 -12.80 7.05 -14.87
N LEU A 227 -11.85 6.97 -15.80
CA LEU A 227 -10.66 7.83 -15.84
C LEU A 227 -10.97 9.28 -16.28
N SER A 228 -12.08 9.53 -16.97
CA SER A 228 -12.50 10.90 -17.32
C SER A 228 -13.11 11.65 -16.13
N ASN A 229 -13.63 10.92 -15.14
CA ASN A 229 -14.20 11.52 -13.93
C ASN A 229 -13.12 12.29 -13.14
N PRO A 230 -13.36 13.56 -12.74
CA PRO A 230 -12.46 14.33 -11.89
C PRO A 230 -12.03 13.61 -10.61
N GLU A 231 -12.93 12.88 -9.95
CA GLU A 231 -12.62 12.13 -8.71
C GLU A 231 -11.51 11.08 -8.94
N ALA A 232 -11.55 10.38 -10.08
CA ALA A 232 -10.54 9.39 -10.43
C ALA A 232 -9.17 10.01 -10.78
N ARG A 233 -9.15 11.31 -11.15
CA ARG A 233 -7.94 12.06 -11.50
C ARG A 233 -7.41 12.94 -10.38
N ALA A 234 -8.18 13.16 -9.31
CA ALA A 234 -7.79 14.01 -8.17
C ALA A 234 -6.40 13.64 -7.65
N ARG A 235 -6.14 12.33 -7.45
CA ARG A 235 -4.84 11.82 -7.00
C ARG A 235 -3.69 12.10 -7.97
N ALA A 236 -3.95 12.11 -9.27
CA ALA A 236 -2.93 12.33 -10.31
C ALA A 236 -2.32 13.73 -10.24
N ASN A 237 -3.13 14.74 -9.90
CA ASN A 237 -2.69 16.13 -9.78
C ASN A 237 -1.61 16.33 -8.70
N TRP A 238 -1.66 15.53 -7.62
CA TRP A 238 -0.74 15.63 -6.48
C TRP A 238 0.57 14.86 -6.67
N VAL A 239 0.57 13.82 -7.50
CA VAL A 239 1.66 12.84 -7.54
C VAL A 239 2.44 12.84 -8.83
N PHE A 240 1.91 13.40 -9.92
CA PHE A 240 2.56 13.38 -11.23
C PHE A 240 3.78 14.31 -11.32
N LEU A 241 4.74 13.92 -12.16
CA LEU A 241 6.02 14.62 -12.35
C LEU A 241 5.90 16.11 -12.71
N VAL A 242 4.84 16.49 -13.42
CA VAL A 242 4.66 17.87 -13.90
C VAL A 242 3.64 18.55 -12.99
N ASP A 243 4.14 19.07 -11.88
CA ASP A 243 3.38 19.85 -10.90
C ASP A 243 3.91 21.30 -10.82
N GLN A 244 3.41 22.07 -9.85
CA GLN A 244 3.86 23.44 -9.63
C GLN A 244 5.33 23.51 -9.22
N SER A 245 5.85 22.51 -8.50
CA SER A 245 7.26 22.43 -8.12
C SER A 245 8.15 22.26 -9.36
N ALA A 246 7.78 21.38 -10.28
CA ALA A 246 8.46 21.20 -11.56
C ALA A 246 8.48 22.49 -12.38
N ILE A 247 7.37 23.24 -12.43
CA ILE A 247 7.32 24.54 -13.10
C ILE A 247 8.32 25.52 -12.47
N ASN A 248 8.36 25.61 -11.14
CA ASN A 248 9.28 26.49 -10.43
C ASN A 248 10.75 26.11 -10.70
N HIS A 249 11.08 24.82 -10.72
CA HIS A 249 12.41 24.33 -11.08
C HIS A 249 12.80 24.70 -12.52
N ILE A 250 11.88 24.52 -13.47
CA ILE A 250 12.12 24.88 -14.87
C ILE A 250 12.39 26.39 -15.00
N GLU A 251 11.60 27.23 -14.32
CA GLU A 251 11.81 28.69 -14.34
C GLU A 251 13.14 29.09 -13.68
N THR A 252 13.50 28.46 -12.56
CA THR A 252 14.80 28.69 -11.91
C THR A 252 15.95 28.32 -12.85
N TRP A 253 15.89 27.17 -13.52
CA TRP A 253 16.92 26.75 -14.48
C TRP A 253 17.03 27.67 -15.69
N ARG A 254 15.90 28.21 -16.17
CA ARG A 254 15.89 29.22 -17.24
C ARG A 254 16.59 30.50 -16.79
N GLN A 255 16.31 30.97 -15.58
CA GLN A 255 16.89 32.20 -15.03
C GLN A 255 18.37 32.05 -14.70
N SER A 256 18.80 30.87 -14.22
CA SER A 256 20.21 30.61 -13.91
C SER A 256 21.06 30.22 -15.13
N SER A 257 20.43 30.01 -16.29
CA SER A 257 21.12 29.57 -17.50
C SER A 257 21.91 30.70 -18.15
N LYS A 258 23.16 30.40 -18.53
CA LYS A 258 24.01 31.30 -19.34
C LYS A 258 23.70 31.24 -20.85
N LEU A 259 22.79 30.35 -21.26
CA LEU A 259 22.43 30.17 -22.67
C LEU A 259 21.54 31.31 -23.19
N PRO A 260 21.56 31.60 -24.50
CA PRO A 260 20.64 32.54 -25.10
C PRO A 260 19.17 32.21 -24.75
N PRO A 261 18.29 33.20 -24.51
CA PRO A 261 16.94 32.96 -24.00
C PRO A 261 16.11 31.95 -24.81
N LYS A 262 16.26 31.95 -26.13
CA LYS A 262 15.58 30.99 -27.03
C LYS A 262 16.06 29.56 -26.79
N LEU A 263 17.36 29.37 -26.59
CA LEU A 263 17.95 28.05 -26.35
C LEU A 263 17.64 27.56 -24.93
N ALA A 264 17.67 28.46 -23.94
CA ALA A 264 17.25 28.15 -22.57
C ALA A 264 15.78 27.68 -22.52
N ARG A 265 14.87 28.34 -23.25
CA ARG A 265 13.47 27.89 -23.36
C ARG A 265 13.32 26.54 -24.08
N LEU A 266 14.16 26.27 -25.07
CA LEU A 266 14.16 24.99 -25.79
C LEU A 266 14.67 23.83 -24.93
N LEU A 267 15.65 24.05 -24.06
CA LEU A 267 16.21 23.00 -23.21
C LEU A 267 15.45 22.84 -21.89
N TYR A 268 15.10 23.94 -21.24
CA TYR A 268 14.35 23.91 -19.99
C TYR A 268 12.86 24.09 -20.30
N ASN A 269 12.18 22.99 -20.61
CA ASN A 269 10.74 22.97 -20.80
C ASN A 269 10.11 21.72 -20.15
N ARG A 270 8.77 21.71 -20.08
CA ARG A 270 8.03 20.63 -19.42
C ARG A 270 8.31 19.25 -20.04
N PRO A 271 8.24 19.05 -21.38
CA PRO A 271 8.64 17.79 -22.00
C PRO A 271 10.05 17.31 -21.63
N VAL A 272 11.06 18.18 -21.70
CA VAL A 272 12.46 17.80 -21.37
C VAL A 272 12.59 17.42 -19.91
N TYR A 273 12.04 18.23 -18.99
CA TYR A 273 12.00 17.93 -17.55
C TYR A 273 11.33 16.58 -17.29
N PHE A 274 10.17 16.34 -17.92
CA PHE A 274 9.43 15.10 -17.76
C PHE A 274 10.25 13.90 -18.24
N VAL A 275 10.84 13.96 -19.44
CA VAL A 275 11.65 12.86 -19.99
C VAL A 275 12.87 12.59 -19.11
N GLU A 276 13.56 13.63 -18.66
CA GLU A 276 14.73 13.51 -17.79
C GLU A 276 14.36 12.86 -16.45
N LYS A 277 13.33 13.37 -15.77
CA LYS A 277 12.87 12.83 -14.48
C LYS A 277 12.28 11.44 -14.60
N PHE A 278 11.49 11.18 -15.64
CA PHE A 278 10.96 9.86 -15.93
C PHE A 278 12.10 8.86 -16.13
N ALA A 279 13.10 9.18 -16.94
CA ALA A 279 14.24 8.30 -17.21
C ALA A 279 15.06 8.04 -15.93
N GLN A 280 15.34 9.08 -15.14
CA GLN A 280 16.00 8.97 -13.83
C GLN A 280 15.23 8.02 -12.91
N ASN A 281 13.93 8.28 -12.70
CA ASN A 281 13.07 7.46 -11.85
C ASN A 281 12.99 6.01 -12.35
N TYR A 282 12.86 5.81 -13.66
CA TYR A 282 12.72 4.49 -14.27
C TYR A 282 13.96 3.62 -14.04
N VAL A 283 15.17 4.17 -14.25
CA VAL A 283 16.43 3.45 -14.02
C VAL A 283 16.65 3.18 -12.53
N ASP A 284 16.27 4.13 -11.67
CA ASP A 284 16.40 4.04 -10.22
C ASP A 284 15.69 2.80 -9.63
N TYR A 285 14.57 2.36 -10.21
CA TYR A 285 13.85 1.15 -9.79
C TYR A 285 14.60 -0.17 -10.04
N PHE A 286 15.66 -0.16 -10.85
CA PHE A 286 16.54 -1.32 -11.09
C PHE A 286 17.89 -1.21 -10.39
N SER A 287 18.12 -0.12 -9.65
CA SER A 287 19.38 0.12 -8.96
C SER A 287 19.58 -0.84 -7.78
N PRO A 288 20.83 -1.25 -7.47
CA PRO A 288 21.13 -1.97 -6.24
C PRO A 288 20.72 -1.21 -4.98
N GLN A 289 20.77 0.13 -5.04
CA GLN A 289 20.39 1.00 -3.94
C GLN A 289 18.93 0.78 -3.53
N PHE A 290 18.03 0.78 -4.51
CA PHE A 290 16.61 0.55 -4.27
C PHE A 290 16.32 -0.91 -3.93
N LEU A 291 16.86 -1.85 -4.70
CA LEU A 291 16.47 -3.26 -4.59
C LEU A 291 17.11 -3.98 -3.39
N PHE A 292 18.37 -3.70 -3.06
CA PHE A 292 19.14 -4.54 -2.12
C PHE A 292 19.66 -3.81 -0.88
N LEU A 293 19.79 -2.47 -0.92
CA LEU A 293 20.46 -1.71 0.14
C LEU A 293 19.50 -0.90 1.03
N ASN A 294 18.78 0.08 0.45
CA ASN A 294 18.02 1.07 1.23
C ASN A 294 16.50 0.96 1.10
N GLY A 295 16.00 0.39 -0.01
CA GLY A 295 14.56 0.29 -0.23
C GLY A 295 13.88 1.64 -0.47
N GLY A 296 12.67 1.78 0.09
CA GLY A 296 11.85 2.97 -0.02
C GLY A 296 12.19 4.09 0.95
N THR A 297 11.73 5.30 0.62
CA THR A 297 11.89 6.51 1.46
C THR A 297 10.81 6.65 2.54
N GLN A 298 9.68 5.93 2.40
CA GLN A 298 8.55 5.99 3.32
C GLN A 298 8.62 4.92 4.42
N TYR A 299 8.65 5.36 5.67
CA TYR A 299 8.75 4.51 6.86
C TYR A 299 7.62 3.49 6.98
N GLN A 300 6.43 3.77 6.45
CA GLN A 300 5.29 2.85 6.46
C GLN A 300 5.34 1.80 5.35
N PHE A 301 6.19 1.95 4.33
CA PHE A 301 6.21 1.08 3.14
C PHE A 301 7.55 0.35 2.93
N SER A 302 8.59 0.75 3.68
CA SER A 302 9.89 0.11 3.69
C SER A 302 10.47 0.13 5.11
N VAL A 303 11.13 -0.95 5.51
CA VAL A 303 11.92 -0.95 6.75
C VAL A 303 13.19 -0.11 6.48
N PRO A 304 13.46 0.95 7.26
CA PRO A 304 14.58 1.85 6.98
C PRO A 304 15.93 1.15 7.07
N GLY A 305 16.81 1.45 6.11
CA GLY A 305 18.14 0.84 6.04
C GLY A 305 18.16 -0.60 5.52
N TRP A 306 17.05 -1.06 4.93
CA TRP A 306 16.95 -2.39 4.32
C TRP A 306 16.44 -2.30 2.89
N GLY A 307 17.07 -3.09 2.01
CA GLY A 307 16.59 -3.33 0.66
C GLY A 307 15.27 -4.09 0.62
N LEU A 308 14.65 -4.08 -0.55
CA LEU A 308 13.44 -4.84 -0.86
C LEU A 308 13.72 -6.35 -1.06
N LEU A 309 14.97 -6.69 -1.37
CA LEU A 309 15.52 -8.02 -1.57
C LEU A 309 16.78 -8.18 -0.72
N TYR A 310 17.15 -9.42 -0.37
CA TYR A 310 18.37 -9.66 0.40
C TYR A 310 19.65 -9.46 -0.43
N PRO A 311 20.69 -8.78 0.11
CA PRO A 311 21.94 -8.52 -0.62
C PRO A 311 22.63 -9.76 -1.19
N VAL A 312 22.50 -10.93 -0.54
CA VAL A 312 23.03 -12.21 -1.04
C VAL A 312 22.47 -12.57 -2.43
N ASN A 313 21.28 -12.05 -2.78
CA ASN A 313 20.62 -12.26 -4.07
C ASN A 313 21.04 -11.27 -5.16
N LEU A 314 21.83 -10.25 -4.85
CA LEU A 314 22.27 -9.23 -5.81
C LEU A 314 22.95 -9.83 -7.06
N PRO A 315 24.01 -10.65 -6.96
CA PRO A 315 24.64 -11.20 -8.15
C PRO A 315 23.70 -12.12 -8.93
N PHE A 316 22.88 -12.91 -8.22
CA PHE A 316 21.96 -13.86 -8.83
C PHE A 316 20.81 -13.17 -9.56
N PHE A 317 20.32 -12.04 -9.05
CA PHE A 317 19.31 -11.23 -9.73
C PHE A 317 19.80 -10.76 -11.10
N TYR A 318 21.02 -10.18 -11.18
CA TYR A 318 21.57 -9.69 -12.45
C TYR A 318 21.94 -10.82 -13.42
N ILE A 319 22.44 -11.96 -12.93
CA ILE A 319 22.60 -13.17 -13.75
C ILE A 319 21.24 -13.60 -14.31
N GLY A 320 20.20 -13.66 -13.47
CA GLY A 320 18.84 -13.98 -13.88
C GLY A 320 18.31 -13.04 -14.96
N LEU A 321 18.54 -11.73 -14.80
CA LEU A 321 18.16 -10.71 -15.77
C LEU A 321 18.81 -10.95 -17.14
N ILE A 322 20.12 -11.22 -17.16
CA ILE A 322 20.86 -11.54 -18.39
C ILE A 322 20.29 -12.79 -19.06
N LEU A 323 20.01 -13.84 -18.28
CA LEU A 323 19.43 -15.09 -18.80
C LEU A 323 18.04 -14.88 -19.40
N VAL A 324 17.18 -14.13 -18.71
CA VAL A 324 15.83 -13.80 -19.22
C VAL A 324 15.94 -12.99 -20.51
N ALA A 325 16.79 -11.95 -20.53
CA ALA A 325 16.99 -11.13 -21.72
C ALA A 325 17.47 -11.96 -22.92
N TRP A 326 18.48 -12.81 -22.71
CA TRP A 326 19.01 -13.69 -23.75
C TRP A 326 17.97 -14.66 -24.31
N ARG A 327 17.17 -15.30 -23.44
CA ARG A 327 16.09 -16.20 -23.87
C ARG A 327 14.95 -15.46 -24.56
N ALA A 328 14.63 -14.25 -24.13
CA ALA A 328 13.63 -13.40 -24.77
C ALA A 328 14.06 -12.99 -26.20
N ILE A 329 15.35 -12.69 -26.41
CA ILE A 329 15.94 -12.40 -27.73
C ILE A 329 15.82 -13.63 -28.64
N LYS A 330 16.03 -14.84 -28.09
CA LYS A 330 15.78 -16.13 -28.76
C LYS A 330 14.29 -16.45 -29.01
N LYS A 331 13.40 -15.49 -28.78
CA LYS A 331 11.94 -15.60 -29.01
C LYS A 331 11.26 -16.68 -28.16
N GLU A 332 11.83 -17.04 -27.01
CA GLU A 332 11.14 -17.86 -26.03
C GLU A 332 10.02 -17.04 -25.36
N LYS A 333 8.76 -17.26 -25.77
CA LYS A 333 7.59 -16.45 -25.35
C LYS A 333 7.45 -16.25 -23.84
N ALA A 334 7.71 -17.30 -23.06
CA ALA A 334 7.64 -17.23 -21.60
C ALA A 334 8.66 -16.24 -21.00
N TYR A 335 9.86 -16.15 -21.58
CA TYR A 335 10.89 -15.21 -21.15
C TYR A 335 10.65 -13.80 -21.71
N GLN A 336 10.03 -13.68 -22.90
CA GLN A 336 9.52 -12.39 -23.38
C GLN A 336 8.45 -11.82 -22.46
N LEU A 337 7.54 -12.65 -21.94
CA LEU A 337 6.56 -12.26 -20.93
C LEU A 337 7.24 -11.72 -19.67
N VAL A 338 8.24 -12.44 -19.13
CA VAL A 338 8.95 -12.00 -17.92
C VAL A 338 9.69 -10.68 -18.16
N LEU A 339 10.39 -10.55 -19.30
CA LEU A 339 11.11 -9.33 -19.64
C LEU A 339 10.15 -8.14 -19.81
N LEU A 340 9.05 -8.31 -20.56
CA LEU A 340 8.07 -7.23 -20.72
C LEU A 340 7.35 -6.89 -19.42
N TRP A 341 7.04 -7.88 -18.58
CA TRP A 341 6.50 -7.60 -17.24
C TRP A 341 7.47 -6.70 -16.47
N LEU A 342 8.75 -7.09 -16.41
CA LEU A 342 9.78 -6.33 -15.71
C LEU A 342 9.91 -4.89 -16.26
N LEU A 343 9.88 -4.70 -17.57
CA LEU A 343 10.05 -3.39 -18.21
C LEU A 343 8.81 -2.50 -18.10
N LEU A 344 7.61 -3.09 -18.12
CA LEU A 344 6.36 -2.32 -18.04
C LEU A 344 6.00 -1.94 -16.61
N ALA A 345 6.43 -2.73 -15.62
CA ALA A 345 6.03 -2.56 -14.23
C ALA A 345 6.41 -1.19 -13.61
N PRO A 346 7.61 -0.63 -13.83
CA PRO A 346 7.98 0.66 -13.25
C PRO A 346 7.31 1.87 -13.91
N ILE A 347 6.68 1.72 -15.08
CA ILE A 347 6.14 2.87 -15.84
C ILE A 347 5.19 3.73 -14.99
N PRO A 348 4.17 3.18 -14.30
CA PRO A 348 3.26 4.01 -13.50
C PRO A 348 3.94 4.66 -12.29
N ALA A 349 5.00 4.06 -11.76
CA ALA A 349 5.76 4.63 -10.64
C ALA A 349 6.72 5.73 -11.11
N SER A 350 7.24 5.61 -12.34
CA SER A 350 8.24 6.52 -12.90
C SER A 350 7.65 7.87 -13.32
N ILE A 351 6.34 7.93 -13.57
CA ILE A 351 5.61 9.18 -13.86
C ILE A 351 5.22 9.97 -12.60
N THR A 352 5.71 9.57 -11.42
CA THR A 352 5.39 10.23 -10.14
C THR A 352 6.59 10.90 -9.48
N ASN A 353 6.33 11.91 -8.63
CA ASN A 353 7.35 12.69 -7.92
C ASN A 353 7.98 11.99 -6.71
N GLU A 354 7.42 10.87 -6.24
CA GLU A 354 7.98 10.15 -5.09
C GLU A 354 9.19 9.31 -5.53
N LYS A 355 10.37 9.70 -5.05
CA LYS A 355 11.60 8.92 -5.25
C LYS A 355 11.53 7.60 -4.46
N TYR A 356 11.82 6.49 -5.15
CA TYR A 356 11.78 5.13 -4.59
C TYR A 356 10.41 4.73 -4.02
N ALA A 357 9.34 5.02 -4.77
CA ALA A 357 7.97 4.66 -4.38
C ALA A 357 7.74 3.13 -4.39
N VAL A 358 7.89 2.49 -3.24
CA VAL A 358 7.76 1.03 -3.07
C VAL A 358 6.37 0.54 -3.46
N LEU A 359 5.31 1.23 -3.02
CA LEU A 359 3.93 0.82 -3.32
C LEU A 359 3.62 0.89 -4.82
N ARG A 360 4.11 1.93 -5.51
CA ARG A 360 3.83 2.14 -6.94
C ARG A 360 4.59 1.16 -7.83
N SER A 361 5.70 0.62 -7.35
CA SER A 361 6.53 -0.37 -8.06
C SER A 361 6.15 -1.83 -7.75
N THR A 362 5.16 -2.08 -6.89
CA THR A 362 4.71 -3.44 -6.54
C THR A 362 4.21 -4.26 -7.73
N SER A 363 3.80 -3.62 -8.83
CA SER A 363 3.48 -4.28 -10.10
C SER A 363 4.65 -5.11 -10.67
N MET A 364 5.89 -4.89 -10.20
CA MET A 364 7.07 -5.66 -10.61
C MET A 364 7.13 -7.05 -9.95
N LEU A 365 6.44 -7.23 -8.82
CA LEU A 365 6.40 -8.50 -8.11
C LEU A 365 5.55 -9.52 -8.89
N PRO A 366 5.97 -10.81 -8.93
CA PRO A 366 7.08 -11.41 -8.20
C PRO A 366 8.32 -11.66 -9.09
N ILE A 367 8.53 -10.86 -10.14
CA ILE A 367 9.60 -11.10 -11.12
C ILE A 367 11.01 -11.07 -10.50
N PRO A 368 11.37 -10.15 -9.59
CA PRO A 368 12.70 -10.15 -8.97
C PRO A 368 13.07 -11.46 -8.26
N GLN A 369 12.08 -12.15 -7.67
CA GLN A 369 12.26 -13.45 -7.05
C GLN A 369 12.56 -14.55 -8.07
N LEU A 370 11.89 -14.52 -9.23
CA LEU A 370 12.18 -15.42 -10.35
C LEU A 370 13.61 -15.22 -10.87
N LEU A 371 14.03 -13.97 -11.06
CA LEU A 371 15.37 -13.64 -11.55
C LEU A 371 16.44 -14.16 -10.58
N SER A 372 16.27 -13.90 -9.27
CA SER A 372 17.18 -14.41 -8.24
C SER A 372 17.25 -15.94 -8.26
N ALA A 373 16.11 -16.64 -8.36
CA ALA A 373 16.08 -18.10 -8.40
C ALA A 373 16.74 -18.68 -9.66
N LEU A 374 16.52 -18.05 -10.83
CA LEU A 374 17.20 -18.41 -12.08
C LEU A 374 18.72 -18.27 -11.96
N GLY A 375 19.19 -17.16 -11.38
CA GLY A 375 20.61 -16.91 -11.19
C GLY A 375 21.29 -17.90 -10.24
N VAL A 376 20.64 -18.23 -9.12
CA VAL A 376 21.14 -19.23 -8.16
C VAL A 376 21.30 -20.59 -8.86
N PHE A 377 20.26 -21.08 -9.53
CA PHE A 377 20.33 -22.38 -10.18
C PHE A 377 21.30 -22.40 -11.37
N TRP A 378 21.40 -21.31 -12.12
CA TRP A 378 22.41 -21.20 -13.17
C TRP A 378 23.83 -21.33 -12.61
N ALA A 379 24.13 -20.63 -11.50
CA ALA A 379 25.44 -20.71 -10.86
C ALA A 379 25.71 -22.12 -10.32
N VAL A 380 24.75 -22.72 -9.62
CA VAL A 380 24.87 -24.07 -9.05
C VAL A 380 25.03 -25.14 -10.14
N ASP A 381 24.40 -24.97 -11.30
CA ASP A 381 24.52 -25.91 -12.41
C ASP A 381 25.92 -25.90 -13.05
N LYS A 382 26.73 -24.86 -12.82
CA LYS A 382 28.15 -24.79 -13.23
C LYS A 382 29.11 -25.44 -12.25
N ILE A 383 28.64 -25.81 -11.07
CA ILE A 383 29.47 -26.38 -9.99
C ILE A 383 29.48 -27.92 -10.11
N ALA A 384 30.66 -28.51 -9.88
CA ALA A 384 30.82 -29.97 -9.86
C ALA A 384 29.85 -30.62 -8.85
N ARG A 385 29.25 -31.76 -9.22
CA ARG A 385 28.19 -32.43 -8.45
C ARG A 385 28.54 -32.64 -6.97
N LYS A 386 29.81 -32.95 -6.64
CA LYS A 386 30.28 -33.15 -5.26
C LYS A 386 30.23 -31.89 -4.37
N TRP A 387 30.28 -30.70 -4.97
CA TRP A 387 30.28 -29.42 -4.25
C TRP A 387 28.92 -28.72 -4.23
N LYS A 388 27.94 -29.16 -5.06
CA LYS A 388 26.63 -28.49 -5.16
C LYS A 388 25.92 -28.35 -3.81
N VAL A 389 25.93 -29.42 -3.00
CA VAL A 389 25.29 -29.43 -1.68
C VAL A 389 25.97 -28.45 -0.73
N VAL A 390 27.30 -28.43 -0.71
CA VAL A 390 28.09 -27.52 0.14
C VAL A 390 27.84 -26.06 -0.23
N VAL A 391 27.84 -25.73 -1.53
CA VAL A 391 27.61 -24.36 -1.99
C VAL A 391 26.17 -23.91 -1.73
N LEU A 392 25.18 -24.78 -1.95
CA LEU A 392 23.79 -24.48 -1.59
C LEU A 392 23.63 -24.29 -0.08
N ALA A 393 24.26 -25.13 0.75
CA ALA A 393 24.23 -24.99 2.20
C ALA A 393 24.87 -23.67 2.65
N ALA A 394 26.01 -23.29 2.09
CA ALA A 394 26.67 -22.01 2.36
C ALA A 394 25.78 -20.83 1.94
N TYR A 395 25.17 -20.89 0.75
CA TYR A 395 24.23 -19.88 0.27
C TYR A 395 23.04 -19.72 1.23
N PHE A 396 22.40 -20.82 1.62
CA PHE A 396 21.28 -20.78 2.55
C PHE A 396 21.69 -20.28 3.94
N LEU A 397 22.87 -20.64 4.44
CA LEU A 397 23.40 -20.13 5.71
C LEU A 397 23.50 -18.59 5.69
N VAL A 398 24.09 -18.03 4.62
CA VAL A 398 24.20 -16.58 4.45
C VAL A 398 22.82 -15.94 4.31
N LEU A 399 21.94 -16.52 3.49
CA LEU A 399 20.56 -16.04 3.33
C LEU A 399 19.81 -16.03 4.67
N PHE A 400 19.91 -17.10 5.47
CA PHE A 400 19.26 -17.19 6.77
C PHE A 400 19.80 -16.14 7.75
N GLY A 401 21.11 -15.85 7.72
CA GLY A 401 21.67 -14.74 8.52
C GLY A 401 21.07 -13.38 8.15
N PHE A 402 20.84 -13.10 6.86
CA PHE A 402 20.14 -11.89 6.42
C PHE A 402 18.66 -11.88 6.83
N VAL A 403 17.96 -13.01 6.68
CA VAL A 403 16.55 -13.16 7.06
C VAL A 403 16.39 -12.95 8.56
N GLU A 404 17.19 -13.61 9.39
CA GLU A 404 17.15 -13.46 10.85
C GLU A 404 17.35 -12.00 11.24
N LYS A 405 18.40 -11.35 10.71
CA LYS A 405 18.70 -9.95 11.01
C LYS A 405 17.56 -9.01 10.58
N TYR A 406 16.94 -9.27 9.43
CA TYR A 406 15.77 -8.51 8.96
C TYR A 406 14.57 -8.71 9.88
N LEU A 407 14.23 -9.96 10.21
CA LEU A 407 13.09 -10.27 11.07
C LEU A 407 13.28 -9.69 12.47
N PHE A 408 14.48 -9.77 13.04
CA PHE A 408 14.80 -9.11 14.31
C PHE A 408 14.61 -7.60 14.22
N ASN A 409 15.16 -6.96 13.18
CA ASN A 409 15.00 -5.53 12.98
C ASN A 409 13.52 -5.14 12.80
N TYR A 410 12.76 -5.88 12.01
CA TYR A 410 11.34 -5.58 11.75
C TYR A 410 10.44 -5.81 12.98
N PHE A 411 10.56 -6.97 13.64
CA PHE A 411 9.67 -7.31 14.76
C PHE A 411 10.04 -6.62 16.07
N ALA A 412 11.32 -6.36 16.32
CA ALA A 412 11.77 -5.72 17.56
C ALA A 412 11.99 -4.21 17.37
N LEU A 413 12.97 -3.83 16.53
CA LEU A 413 13.47 -2.45 16.49
C LEU A 413 12.51 -1.50 15.74
N TYR A 414 12.03 -1.90 14.56
CA TYR A 414 11.20 -1.08 13.70
C TYR A 414 9.90 -0.70 14.40
N ARG A 415 9.26 -1.67 15.06
CA ARG A 415 8.03 -1.46 15.84
C ARG A 415 8.21 -0.33 16.85
N SER A 416 9.31 -0.34 17.59
CA SER A 416 9.58 0.66 18.63
C SER A 416 9.94 2.02 18.02
N ASN A 417 10.96 2.03 17.16
CA ASN A 417 11.60 3.24 16.65
C ASN A 417 10.73 4.05 15.68
N TYR A 418 9.76 3.41 15.03
CA TYR A 418 8.91 4.04 14.02
C TYR A 418 7.43 4.05 14.40
N SER A 419 7.08 3.85 15.68
CA SER A 419 5.69 3.93 16.14
C SER A 419 5.01 5.27 15.82
N TRP A 420 5.77 6.37 15.79
CA TRP A 420 5.30 7.69 15.37
C TRP A 420 4.79 7.74 13.92
N ALA A 421 5.35 6.93 13.03
CA ALA A 421 4.92 6.86 11.64
C ALA A 421 3.58 6.11 11.48
N TRP A 422 3.10 5.42 12.51
CA TRP A 422 1.84 4.65 12.50
C TRP A 422 0.74 5.31 13.32
N GLN A 423 0.88 6.60 13.63
CA GLN A 423 -0.11 7.34 14.42
C GLN A 423 -0.44 6.62 15.73
N TYR A 424 0.59 5.99 16.31
CA TYR A 424 0.49 5.25 17.55
C TYR A 424 0.05 6.19 18.68
N GLY A 425 -0.85 5.72 19.54
CA GLY A 425 -1.45 6.53 20.61
C GLY A 425 -2.95 6.76 20.43
N TYR A 426 -3.46 6.80 19.19
CA TYR A 426 -4.89 7.01 18.95
C TYR A 426 -5.78 5.92 19.55
N ALA A 427 -5.38 4.64 19.52
CA ALA A 427 -6.14 3.58 20.18
C ALA A 427 -6.31 3.86 21.69
N PHE A 428 -5.22 4.17 22.39
CA PHE A 428 -5.25 4.49 23.83
C PHE A 428 -6.01 5.78 24.13
N MET A 429 -5.92 6.76 23.23
CA MET A 429 -6.67 8.02 23.30
C MET A 429 -8.17 7.73 23.24
N VAL A 430 -8.62 6.97 22.24
CA VAL A 430 -10.04 6.61 22.07
C VAL A 430 -10.54 5.80 23.26
N ASP A 431 -9.76 4.84 23.77
CA ASP A 431 -10.13 4.06 24.96
C ASP A 431 -10.34 4.97 26.19
N TYR A 432 -9.45 5.93 26.41
CA TYR A 432 -9.57 6.89 27.51
C TYR A 432 -10.80 7.79 27.33
N VAL A 433 -10.95 8.39 26.14
CA VAL A 433 -12.07 9.27 25.81
C VAL A 433 -13.40 8.53 25.95
N LYS A 434 -13.48 7.27 25.52
CA LYS A 434 -14.68 6.43 25.64
C LYS A 434 -15.06 6.16 27.09
N LEU A 435 -14.08 5.88 27.95
CA LEU A 435 -14.32 5.63 29.38
C LEU A 435 -14.89 6.87 30.08
N HIS A 436 -14.31 8.04 29.81
CA HIS A 436 -14.69 9.30 30.44
C HIS A 436 -15.74 10.10 29.65
N TYR A 437 -16.27 9.54 28.56
CA TYR A 437 -17.11 10.27 27.63
C TYR A 437 -18.28 10.96 28.36
N LYS A 438 -18.97 10.30 29.29
CA LYS A 438 -20.15 10.86 29.99
C LYS A 438 -19.82 12.00 30.97
N GLU A 439 -18.57 12.16 31.38
CA GLU A 439 -18.15 13.15 32.38
C GLU A 439 -18.03 14.55 31.81
N TYR A 440 -17.84 14.65 30.49
CA TYR A 440 -17.55 15.89 29.80
C TYR A 440 -18.66 16.30 28.85
N ASP A 441 -18.89 17.60 28.75
CA ASP A 441 -19.86 18.19 27.84
C ASP A 441 -19.26 18.32 26.43
N ARG A 442 -17.92 18.45 26.32
CA ARG A 442 -17.16 18.47 25.06
C ARG A 442 -15.83 17.73 25.18
N VAL A 443 -15.38 17.16 24.06
CA VAL A 443 -14.07 16.53 23.93
C VAL A 443 -13.33 17.20 22.76
N VAL A 444 -12.24 17.90 23.06
CA VAL A 444 -11.42 18.61 22.08
C VAL A 444 -10.19 17.75 21.76
N ILE A 445 -9.93 17.49 20.48
CA ILE A 445 -8.86 16.60 20.04
C ILE A 445 -8.02 17.28 18.96
N THR A 446 -6.70 17.25 19.11
CA THR A 446 -5.76 17.78 18.10
C THR A 446 -5.83 17.03 16.76
N LYS A 447 -5.67 17.76 15.65
CA LYS A 447 -5.45 17.25 14.30
C LYS A 447 -3.98 16.97 13.94
N LYS A 448 -3.03 17.12 14.87
CA LYS A 448 -1.57 17.02 14.59
C LYS A 448 -1.17 15.79 13.77
N TYR A 449 -1.74 14.63 14.09
CA TYR A 449 -1.39 13.37 13.43
C TYR A 449 -2.43 12.96 12.38
N GLY A 450 -3.09 13.92 11.74
CA GLY A 450 -4.02 13.70 10.63
C GLY A 450 -5.49 13.84 11.05
N GLU A 451 -6.29 12.82 10.72
CA GLU A 451 -7.75 12.85 10.85
C GLU A 451 -8.22 12.03 12.07
N PRO A 452 -8.26 12.62 13.29
CA PRO A 452 -8.59 11.92 14.53
C PRO A 452 -10.00 11.30 14.55
N HIS A 453 -10.94 11.86 13.77
CA HIS A 453 -12.32 11.40 13.72
C HIS A 453 -12.42 9.93 13.28
N GLU A 454 -11.63 9.50 12.31
CA GLU A 454 -11.64 8.10 11.82
C GLU A 454 -11.17 7.11 12.88
N PHE A 455 -10.22 7.51 13.72
CA PHE A 455 -9.78 6.69 14.83
C PHE A 455 -10.88 6.52 15.88
N LEU A 456 -11.66 7.57 16.16
CA LEU A 456 -12.86 7.46 17.01
C LEU A 456 -13.87 6.50 16.38
N LEU A 457 -14.23 6.70 15.11
CA LEU A 457 -15.21 5.86 14.41
C LEU A 457 -14.79 4.38 14.36
N PHE A 458 -13.49 4.12 14.19
CA PHE A 458 -12.95 2.77 14.12
C PHE A 458 -12.80 2.08 15.49
N TYR A 459 -12.06 2.69 16.43
CA TYR A 459 -11.76 2.06 17.73
C TYR A 459 -12.93 2.14 18.70
N TRP A 460 -13.85 3.06 18.48
CA TRP A 460 -15.17 3.06 19.08
C TRP A 460 -16.19 2.90 17.97
N PRO A 461 -16.51 1.66 17.55
CA PRO A 461 -17.35 1.34 16.39
C PRO A 461 -18.68 2.09 16.41
N TRP A 462 -18.66 3.32 15.90
CA TRP A 462 -19.75 4.26 16.03
C TRP A 462 -20.89 3.76 15.16
N ASP A 463 -22.14 4.13 15.45
CA ASP A 463 -23.22 3.74 14.54
C ASP A 463 -23.09 4.54 13.24
N PRO A 464 -22.90 3.91 12.06
CA PRO A 464 -22.66 4.66 10.83
C PRO A 464 -23.86 5.50 10.40
N ALA A 465 -25.09 5.07 10.73
CA ALA A 465 -26.29 5.82 10.40
C ALA A 465 -26.43 7.05 11.31
N ALA A 466 -26.13 6.91 12.60
CA ALA A 466 -26.11 7.98 13.58
C ALA A 466 -25.03 9.01 13.23
N TYR A 467 -23.82 8.58 12.88
CA TYR A 467 -22.73 9.47 12.46
C TYR A 467 -23.13 10.32 11.25
N ARG A 468 -23.70 9.71 10.20
CA ARG A 468 -24.11 10.45 8.99
C ARG A 468 -25.29 11.40 9.20
N LYS A 469 -26.18 11.08 10.15
CA LYS A 469 -27.39 11.88 10.46
C LYS A 469 -27.17 12.86 11.60
N ASP A 470 -25.96 12.94 12.14
CA ASP A 470 -25.64 13.82 13.24
C ASP A 470 -25.74 15.28 12.79
N SER A 471 -26.65 16.03 13.42
CA SER A 471 -26.87 17.44 13.11
C SER A 471 -25.68 18.34 13.48
N LYS A 472 -24.73 17.84 14.28
CA LYS A 472 -23.51 18.54 14.68
C LYS A 472 -22.30 18.14 13.82
N LEU A 473 -22.48 17.24 12.85
CA LEU A 473 -21.41 16.85 11.94
C LEU A 473 -21.06 18.02 11.01
N VAL A 474 -19.86 18.56 11.16
CA VAL A 474 -19.32 19.64 10.32
C VAL A 474 -18.23 19.06 9.43
N ARG A 475 -18.51 19.03 8.12
CA ARG A 475 -17.57 18.67 7.06
C ARG A 475 -17.40 19.84 6.11
N PHE A 476 -16.18 20.11 5.67
CA PHE A 476 -15.92 21.15 4.68
C PHE A 476 -14.74 20.76 3.79
N ASN A 477 -14.65 21.39 2.63
CA ASN A 477 -13.59 21.13 1.65
C ASN A 477 -12.65 22.33 1.59
N GLN A 478 -11.35 22.08 1.80
CA GLN A 478 -10.30 23.07 1.68
C GLN A 478 -9.04 22.38 1.17
N SER A 479 -8.36 23.01 0.20
CA SER A 479 -7.13 22.49 -0.42
C SER A 479 -7.29 21.08 -1.03
N ASP A 480 -8.44 20.84 -1.69
CA ASP A 480 -8.90 19.55 -2.22
C ASP A 480 -8.94 18.40 -1.19
N TRP A 481 -9.07 18.75 0.09
CA TRP A 481 -9.18 17.81 1.19
C TRP A 481 -10.49 18.05 1.94
N TYR A 482 -11.18 16.96 2.26
CA TYR A 482 -12.39 17.05 3.09
C TYR A 482 -12.04 16.83 4.55
N TRP A 483 -12.17 17.90 5.31
CA TRP A 483 -11.87 17.96 6.74
C TRP A 483 -13.14 17.75 7.57
N ILE A 484 -12.95 17.29 8.79
CA ILE A 484 -14.01 17.19 9.79
C ILE A 484 -13.60 17.99 11.02
N ASP A 485 -14.45 18.95 11.40
CA ASP A 485 -14.22 19.80 12.56
C ASP A 485 -14.98 19.34 13.79
N ARG A 486 -16.12 18.69 13.59
CA ARG A 486 -16.99 18.32 14.69
C ARG A 486 -17.92 17.19 14.30
N PHE A 487 -18.24 16.34 15.27
CA PHE A 487 -19.48 15.57 15.33
C PHE A 487 -19.80 15.30 16.79
N ASP A 488 -21.07 15.11 17.11
CA ASP A 488 -21.56 14.83 18.45
C ASP A 488 -21.02 15.85 19.48
N LYS A 489 -20.12 15.46 20.38
CA LYS A 489 -19.42 16.40 21.26
C LYS A 489 -17.91 16.43 21.06
N PHE A 490 -17.42 15.82 19.98
CA PHE A 490 -16.02 15.88 19.58
C PHE A 490 -15.76 17.11 18.73
N TYR A 491 -14.72 17.85 19.08
CA TYR A 491 -14.22 19.00 18.34
C TYR A 491 -12.79 18.74 17.94
N PHE A 492 -12.46 18.96 16.68
CA PHE A 492 -11.14 18.73 16.12
C PHE A 492 -10.48 20.05 15.78
N VAL A 493 -9.37 20.34 16.44
CA VAL A 493 -8.67 21.64 16.33
C VAL A 493 -7.23 21.42 15.88
N ASN A 494 -6.69 22.35 15.10
CA ASN A 494 -5.26 22.31 14.82
C ASN A 494 -4.47 22.75 16.04
N ASP A 495 -3.24 22.27 16.13
CA ASP A 495 -2.36 22.62 17.24
C ASP A 495 -2.07 24.13 17.33
N TRP A 496 -1.98 24.83 16.19
CA TRP A 496 -1.70 26.27 16.16
C TRP A 496 -2.93 27.13 16.50
N ASP A 497 -4.13 26.58 16.44
CA ASP A 497 -5.39 27.27 16.78
C ASP A 497 -5.77 27.10 18.27
N MET A 498 -5.01 26.31 19.03
CA MET A 498 -5.28 26.09 20.44
C MET A 498 -4.94 27.32 21.29
N PRO A 499 -5.86 27.79 22.15
CA PRO A 499 -5.56 28.90 23.03
C PRO A 499 -4.48 28.52 24.05
N ARG A 500 -3.61 29.48 24.35
CA ARG A 500 -2.53 29.34 25.35
C ARG A 500 -2.87 29.93 26.71
N VAL A 501 -3.93 30.73 26.77
CA VAL A 501 -4.38 31.44 27.97
C VAL A 501 -5.72 30.89 28.46
N ALA A 502 -5.92 30.98 29.77
CA ALA A 502 -7.16 30.61 30.43
C ALA A 502 -8.35 31.35 29.81
N GLY A 503 -9.43 30.62 29.54
CA GLY A 503 -10.66 31.19 28.96
C GLY A 503 -10.54 31.66 27.50
N GLY A 504 -9.42 31.39 26.81
CA GLY A 504 -9.27 31.71 25.40
C GLY A 504 -10.32 31.05 24.51
N GLU A 505 -10.68 31.73 23.41
CA GLU A 505 -11.62 31.21 22.42
C GLU A 505 -10.98 30.09 21.61
N TRP A 506 -11.72 28.99 21.42
CA TRP A 506 -11.28 27.86 20.62
C TRP A 506 -11.80 28.01 19.20
N ARG A 507 -10.97 27.65 18.22
CA ARG A 507 -11.33 27.76 16.80
C ARG A 507 -11.06 26.44 16.09
N VAL A 508 -12.04 26.01 15.30
CA VAL A 508 -11.86 24.90 14.34
C VAL A 508 -11.46 25.44 12.96
N GLU A 509 -10.96 24.59 12.07
CA GLU A 509 -10.38 25.01 10.78
C GLU A 509 -11.40 25.74 9.88
N SER A 510 -12.68 25.34 9.90
CA SER A 510 -13.76 26.04 9.16
C SER A 510 -14.03 27.46 9.65
N GLY A 511 -13.47 27.85 10.80
CA GLY A 511 -13.60 29.18 11.39
C GLY A 511 -14.69 29.30 12.46
N GLU A 512 -15.48 28.26 12.71
CA GLU A 512 -16.40 28.23 13.87
C GLU A 512 -15.60 28.34 15.17
N THR A 513 -16.11 29.15 16.09
CA THR A 513 -15.52 29.31 17.42
C THR A 513 -16.39 28.69 18.50
N PHE A 514 -15.76 28.24 19.57
CA PHE A 514 -16.44 27.66 20.72
C PHE A 514 -15.67 27.95 22.02
N SER A 515 -16.36 27.83 23.15
CA SER A 515 -15.76 28.09 24.47
C SER A 515 -15.74 26.85 25.35
N CYS A 516 -14.61 26.61 26.00
CA CYS A 516 -14.46 25.66 27.11
C CYS A 516 -14.26 26.40 28.45
N ALA A 517 -14.85 27.58 28.59
CA ALA A 517 -14.83 28.36 29.83
C ALA A 517 -16.14 28.20 30.62
N GLY A 518 -16.13 28.68 31.87
CA GLY A 518 -17.30 28.69 32.74
C GLY A 518 -17.74 27.29 33.18
N ALA A 519 -19.03 26.99 33.09
CA ALA A 519 -19.60 25.72 33.55
C ALA A 519 -19.45 24.55 32.55
N THR A 520 -18.87 24.78 31.36
CA THR A 520 -18.71 23.74 30.34
C THR A 520 -17.54 22.83 30.69
N ARG A 521 -17.79 21.55 30.96
CA ARG A 521 -16.71 20.58 31.24
C ARG A 521 -16.12 20.08 29.94
N CYS A 522 -14.84 20.31 29.73
CA CYS A 522 -14.11 19.89 28.55
C CYS A 522 -12.97 18.93 28.89
N LEU A 523 -12.84 17.89 28.07
CA LEU A 523 -11.67 17.04 28.00
C LEU A 523 -10.85 17.45 26.79
N LEU A 524 -9.55 17.68 26.96
CA LEU A 524 -8.63 18.04 25.89
C LEU A 524 -7.64 16.91 25.66
N VAL A 525 -7.48 16.50 24.41
CA VAL A 525 -6.40 15.66 23.92
C VAL A 525 -5.57 16.50 22.95
N THR A 526 -4.32 16.74 23.31
CA THR A 526 -3.46 17.68 22.58
C THR A 526 -2.03 17.18 22.46
N SER A 527 -1.26 17.81 21.59
CA SER A 527 0.19 17.71 21.61
C SER A 527 0.78 17.95 23.00
N PRO A 528 1.90 17.28 23.34
CA PRO A 528 2.55 17.47 24.62
C PRO A 528 2.91 18.95 24.83
N GLY A 529 2.46 19.53 25.94
CA GLY A 529 2.67 20.95 26.26
C GLY A 529 1.91 21.98 25.40
N ASN A 530 0.92 21.56 24.59
CA ASN A 530 0.11 22.47 23.76
C ASN A 530 -1.30 22.70 24.33
N TYR A 531 -1.39 23.41 25.46
CA TYR A 531 -2.67 23.65 26.15
C TYR A 531 -2.64 24.93 27.00
N PRO A 532 -3.82 25.45 27.43
CA PRO A 532 -3.91 26.57 28.36
C PRO A 532 -3.33 26.24 29.74
N SER A 533 -2.69 27.20 30.39
CA SER A 533 -1.94 26.97 31.65
C SER A 533 -2.81 26.61 32.87
N ASP A 534 -4.11 26.86 32.81
CA ASP A 534 -5.11 26.58 33.85
C ASP A 534 -5.71 25.17 33.76
N TRP A 535 -5.38 24.38 32.73
CA TRP A 535 -5.92 23.03 32.58
C TRP A 535 -5.10 22.00 33.35
N ASN A 536 -5.81 21.09 34.02
CA ASN A 536 -5.21 20.03 34.82
C ASN A 536 -4.83 18.85 33.93
N LYS A 537 -3.54 18.52 33.86
CA LYS A 537 -3.07 17.35 33.11
C LYS A 537 -3.40 16.07 33.86
N LEU A 538 -4.22 15.23 33.23
CA LEU A 538 -4.66 13.94 33.77
C LEU A 538 -3.71 12.81 33.41
N LYS A 539 -3.23 12.78 32.16
CA LYS A 539 -2.44 11.66 31.62
C LYS A 539 -1.60 12.09 30.43
N THR A 540 -0.47 11.40 30.23
CA THR A 540 0.31 11.47 28.98
C THR A 540 0.33 10.08 28.32
N ILE A 541 0.09 10.04 27.01
CA ILE A 541 0.23 8.85 26.16
C ILE A 541 1.60 8.92 25.48
N PHE A 542 2.32 7.81 25.45
CA PHE A 542 3.69 7.73 24.90
C PHE A 542 3.77 6.81 23.68
N PHE A 543 4.67 7.16 22.76
CA PHE A 543 5.15 6.28 21.71
C PHE A 543 5.92 5.11 22.33
N LEU A 544 6.18 4.08 21.53
CA LEU A 544 6.96 2.93 21.99
C LEU A 544 8.43 3.28 22.26
N ASP A 545 8.94 4.38 21.70
CA ASP A 545 10.28 4.92 21.99
C ASP A 545 10.32 5.83 23.24
N GLY A 546 9.20 5.94 23.97
CA GLY A 546 9.10 6.71 25.21
C GLY A 546 8.85 8.21 25.02
N LYS A 547 8.76 8.71 23.79
CA LYS A 547 8.40 10.13 23.54
C LYS A 547 6.90 10.35 23.74
N PRO A 548 6.47 11.49 24.29
CA PRO A 548 5.06 11.78 24.47
C PRO A 548 4.36 12.02 23.13
N VAL A 549 3.14 11.48 22.98
CA VAL A 549 2.26 11.63 21.80
C VAL A 549 1.17 12.64 22.08
N PHE A 550 0.45 12.41 23.18
CA PHE A 550 -0.71 13.20 23.58
C PHE A 550 -0.65 13.46 25.07
N ASP A 551 -0.96 14.70 25.46
CA ASP A 551 -1.40 14.99 26.81
C ASP A 551 -2.93 15.04 26.84
N ILE A 552 -3.51 14.46 27.89
CA ILE A 552 -4.93 14.49 28.18
C ILE A 552 -5.14 15.36 29.40
N LEU A 553 -6.00 16.37 29.26
CA LEU A 553 -6.24 17.41 30.27
C LEU A 553 -7.72 17.65 30.49
N SER A 554 -8.05 18.22 31.65
CA SER A 554 -9.39 18.70 31.94
C SER A 554 -9.38 20.13 32.47
N ASN A 555 -10.40 20.90 32.08
CA ASN A 555 -10.65 22.25 32.61
C ASN A 555 -11.47 22.25 33.92
N TYR A 556 -11.80 21.08 34.46
CA TYR A 556 -12.63 20.93 35.65
C TYR A 556 -12.08 19.80 36.54
N GLU A 557 -12.17 19.97 37.86
CA GLU A 557 -11.77 18.91 38.80
C GLU A 557 -12.80 17.77 38.80
N THR A 558 -12.44 16.65 38.18
CA THR A 558 -13.15 15.38 38.39
C THR A 558 -13.02 14.98 39.85
N LYS A 559 -14.12 15.00 40.62
CA LYS A 559 -14.16 14.36 41.94
C LYS A 559 -13.91 12.85 41.72
N ASN A 560 -12.79 12.35 42.26
CA ASN A 560 -12.40 10.94 42.23
C ASN A 560 -13.46 10.02 42.82
#